data_AF-A0A1Z8UGC2-F1
#
_entry.id   AF-A0A1Z8UGC2-F1
#
_cell.length_a   1.000
_cell.length_b   1.000
_cell.length_c   1.000
_cell.angle_alpha   90.00
_cell.angle_beta   90.00
_cell.angle_gamma   90.00
#
_symmetry.space_group_name_H-M   'P 1'
#
loop_
_entity.id
_entity.type
_entity.pdbx_description
1 polymer ?
#
loop_
_entity_poly.entity_id
_entity_poly.type
_entity_poly.pdbx_seq_one_letter_code
_entity_poly.pdbx_strand_id
1 'polypeptide(L)'
;MAKLPDNVSTLPKKRDAVASIADINKLVPRSKDYTAAVMKNGKKITGLVVKVTPAGRKTWRLVTKAPAGSRKKNPTFSEPLDALSYSQAIDWARRLYSEVRQGLHDRGTDIEEQAKQEKETQLNTPIVELARQRADAGLARGKISERTHKQDHVDIRHLEALIGSLTFLELGRDVAKSLGEALKKDNTKLDKIPKMIKKTYNWLSPKVRELVPYNPNNLLTDEVPPHEKRRKPDDLVPQAQLALFWSRLMRADVDPIHKDVVLMCLLTGERISAVLEARVEHINWHYEYMYMEGKTKKGAKTKNPVPITKYLGLLLRRLADGRSKGYLFPTQRTAKLGKTNVKDHLSEPARELFDQLGAYKTIERVSPHTVRRTLANVVASAIGSQAIADEHILHFTNFTTDAGANYLDGKSYEFVEARRRSYDQGHDLLNELIVSQGSKAGWQVYDLNESGVGTKQFEQPAPHYMIPEAIVYGREMGLDWVDCGTEQSGLFAEVDFDQLDDEGTAVSVKVTSPLAFVCNGGAVGAITVSQTHHTKIWESLPTRIDYIKNQLDPEFIENNPEEFRKNLVGHDPKPPPPNYLEQFQ
;
A
#
# COMPACT_ATOMS: atom_id res chain seq x y z
N MET A 1 1.58 26.06 -36.50
CA MET A 1 0.85 25.72 -37.74
C MET A 1 -0.63 25.60 -37.42
N ALA A 2 -1.44 26.54 -37.92
CA ALA A 2 -2.88 26.59 -37.66
C ALA A 2 -3.60 25.44 -38.38
N LYS A 3 -4.51 24.77 -37.67
CA LYS A 3 -5.45 23.79 -38.27
C LYS A 3 -6.38 24.54 -39.24
N LEU A 4 -6.46 24.05 -40.47
CA LEU A 4 -7.46 24.48 -41.45
C LEU A 4 -8.89 24.15 -40.93
N PRO A 5 -9.91 24.97 -41.21
CA PRO A 5 -11.28 24.73 -40.75
C PRO A 5 -11.96 23.56 -41.51
N ASP A 6 -12.73 22.77 -40.77
CA ASP A 6 -13.58 21.66 -41.23
C ASP A 6 -14.80 22.16 -42.05
N ASN A 7 -14.57 22.68 -43.25
CA ASN A 7 -15.66 23.04 -44.17
C ASN A 7 -15.57 22.20 -45.45
N VAL A 8 -15.67 20.87 -45.32
CA VAL A 8 -15.94 19.99 -46.47
C VAL A 8 -17.40 19.53 -46.42
N SER A 9 -18.24 20.31 -47.11
CA SER A 9 -19.49 19.89 -47.77
C SER A 9 -20.57 19.23 -46.88
N THR A 10 -21.45 20.06 -46.31
CA THR A 10 -22.82 19.71 -45.86
C THR A 10 -23.84 19.65 -47.02
N LEU A 11 -23.46 19.13 -48.19
CA LEU A 11 -24.43 18.74 -49.22
C LEU A 11 -24.83 17.27 -49.01
N PRO A 12 -26.14 16.91 -49.07
CA PRO A 12 -26.57 15.52 -49.02
C PRO A 12 -25.99 14.78 -50.22
N LYS A 13 -24.96 13.96 -49.99
CA LYS A 13 -24.34 13.12 -51.03
C LYS A 13 -25.42 12.24 -51.66
N LYS A 14 -25.55 12.34 -53.00
CA LYS A 14 -26.37 11.45 -53.83
C LYS A 14 -26.13 10.02 -53.34
N ARG A 15 -27.16 9.34 -52.80
CA ARG A 15 -27.01 7.95 -52.36
C ARG A 15 -26.69 7.13 -53.61
N ASP A 16 -25.49 6.57 -53.67
CA ASP A 16 -25.06 5.69 -54.74
C ASP A 16 -26.13 4.59 -54.92
N ALA A 17 -26.55 4.33 -56.15
CA ALA A 17 -27.61 3.37 -56.46
C ALA A 17 -27.06 2.28 -57.37
N VAL A 18 -27.41 1.02 -57.08
CA VAL A 18 -26.90 -0.16 -57.80
C VAL A 18 -28.04 -0.99 -58.36
N ALA A 19 -28.02 -1.25 -59.66
CA ALA A 19 -29.03 -2.05 -60.36
C ALA A 19 -28.52 -3.46 -60.74
N SER A 20 -27.24 -3.75 -60.49
CA SER A 20 -26.60 -5.02 -60.82
C SER A 20 -25.36 -5.31 -59.95
N ILE A 21 -24.84 -6.54 -60.00
CA ILE A 21 -23.53 -6.89 -59.40
C ILE A 21 -22.39 -6.07 -60.01
N ALA A 22 -22.44 -5.80 -61.31
CA ALA A 22 -21.43 -4.98 -61.98
C ALA A 22 -21.36 -3.56 -61.37
N ASP A 23 -22.51 -2.97 -61.04
CA ASP A 23 -22.56 -1.66 -60.36
C ASP A 23 -22.01 -1.74 -58.94
N ILE A 24 -22.28 -2.83 -58.23
CA ILE A 24 -21.75 -3.07 -56.88
C ILE A 24 -20.23 -3.19 -56.91
N ASN A 25 -19.67 -3.86 -57.92
CA ASN A 25 -18.22 -4.01 -58.08
C ASN A 25 -17.53 -2.67 -58.32
N LYS A 26 -18.19 -1.71 -58.97
CA LYS A 26 -17.68 -0.33 -59.18
C LYS A 26 -17.67 0.53 -57.91
N LEU A 27 -18.30 0.10 -56.82
CA LEU A 27 -18.26 0.84 -55.55
C LEU A 27 -16.85 0.82 -54.93
N VAL A 28 -16.33 2.00 -54.60
CA VAL A 28 -14.97 2.20 -54.07
C VAL A 28 -15.00 2.49 -52.57
N PRO A 29 -14.08 1.96 -51.76
CA PRO A 29 -14.04 2.24 -50.31
C PRO A 29 -13.88 3.73 -50.00
N ARG A 30 -14.39 4.18 -48.85
CA ARG A 30 -14.30 5.57 -48.37
C ARG A 30 -13.77 5.59 -46.93
N SER A 31 -13.41 6.78 -46.42
CA SER A 31 -12.88 6.96 -45.05
C SER A 31 -13.84 6.52 -43.93
N LYS A 32 -15.14 6.38 -44.23
CA LYS A 32 -16.16 5.83 -43.33
C LYS A 32 -17.07 4.87 -44.11
N ASP A 33 -17.68 3.95 -43.39
CA ASP A 33 -18.74 3.07 -43.92
C ASP A 33 -19.80 3.90 -44.66
N TYR A 34 -20.23 3.43 -45.81
CA TYR A 34 -21.37 4.01 -46.53
C TYR A 34 -22.26 2.93 -47.14
N THR A 35 -23.47 3.33 -47.55
CA THR A 35 -24.45 2.43 -48.13
C THR A 35 -24.92 2.91 -49.49
N ALA A 36 -25.07 1.96 -50.42
CA ALA A 36 -25.65 2.17 -51.74
C ALA A 36 -27.04 1.51 -51.81
N ALA A 37 -28.03 2.21 -52.37
CA ALA A 37 -29.40 1.70 -52.48
C ALA A 37 -29.52 0.68 -53.61
N VAL A 38 -30.23 -0.43 -53.37
CA VAL A 38 -30.43 -1.47 -54.38
C VAL A 38 -31.69 -1.17 -55.21
N MET A 39 -31.59 -1.27 -56.53
CA MET A 39 -32.61 -0.85 -57.50
C MET A 39 -33.10 -2.01 -58.37
N LYS A 40 -34.41 -2.20 -58.50
CA LYS A 40 -35.00 -3.12 -59.51
C LYS A 40 -35.98 -2.34 -60.38
N ASN A 41 -35.81 -2.40 -61.69
CA ASN A 41 -36.67 -1.72 -62.67
C ASN A 41 -36.87 -0.22 -62.34
N GLY A 42 -35.78 0.49 -62.02
CA GLY A 42 -35.82 1.91 -61.68
C GLY A 42 -36.40 2.25 -60.30
N LYS A 43 -36.83 1.27 -59.50
CA LYS A 43 -37.38 1.48 -58.15
C LYS A 43 -36.45 0.94 -57.06
N LYS A 44 -36.33 1.66 -55.94
CA LYS A 44 -35.58 1.22 -54.76
C LYS A 44 -36.27 0.01 -54.13
N ILE A 45 -35.50 -1.02 -53.80
CA ILE A 45 -35.97 -2.10 -52.94
C ILE A 45 -36.02 -1.59 -51.50
N THR A 46 -37.18 -1.69 -50.86
CA THR A 46 -37.40 -1.16 -49.51
C THR A 46 -36.42 -1.77 -48.51
N GLY A 47 -35.64 -0.92 -47.85
CA GLY A 47 -34.69 -1.32 -46.80
C GLY A 47 -33.41 -2.00 -47.28
N LEU A 48 -33.34 -2.52 -48.50
CA LEU A 48 -32.16 -3.22 -49.00
C LEU A 48 -31.09 -2.25 -49.52
N VAL A 49 -29.89 -2.38 -48.96
CA VAL A 49 -28.71 -1.60 -49.33
C VAL A 49 -27.48 -2.51 -49.43
N VAL A 50 -26.46 -2.06 -50.16
CA VAL A 50 -25.11 -2.62 -50.10
C VAL A 50 -24.28 -1.75 -49.18
N LYS A 51 -23.72 -2.33 -48.13
CA LYS A 51 -22.77 -1.65 -47.23
C LYS A 51 -21.35 -1.85 -47.75
N VAL A 52 -20.56 -0.78 -47.80
CA VAL A 52 -19.13 -0.81 -48.15
C VAL A 52 -18.33 -0.26 -46.98
N THR A 53 -17.34 -1.03 -46.51
CA THR A 53 -16.44 -0.60 -45.41
C THR A 53 -15.20 0.13 -45.95
N PRO A 54 -14.45 0.87 -45.10
CA PRO A 54 -13.16 1.45 -45.48
C PRO A 54 -12.13 0.43 -45.99
N ALA A 55 -12.22 -0.82 -45.52
CA ALA A 55 -11.41 -1.94 -46.00
C ALA A 55 -11.91 -2.54 -47.33
N GLY A 56 -12.97 -1.97 -47.92
CA GLY A 56 -13.55 -2.39 -49.20
C GLY A 56 -14.41 -3.65 -49.17
N ARG A 57 -14.69 -4.19 -47.98
CA ARG A 57 -15.64 -5.30 -47.85
C ARG A 57 -17.06 -4.81 -48.19
N LYS A 58 -17.75 -5.56 -49.03
CA LYS A 58 -19.12 -5.31 -49.47
C LYS A 58 -20.05 -6.37 -48.89
N THR A 59 -21.20 -5.96 -48.36
CA THR A 59 -22.19 -6.88 -47.79
C THR A 59 -23.60 -6.43 -48.14
N TRP A 60 -24.50 -7.38 -48.41
CA TRP A 60 -25.93 -7.13 -48.44
C TRP A 60 -26.40 -6.72 -47.05
N ARG A 61 -27.24 -5.70 -46.96
CA ARG A 61 -27.80 -5.24 -45.69
C ARG A 61 -29.25 -4.84 -45.85
N LEU A 62 -30.12 -5.44 -45.04
CA LEU A 62 -31.51 -5.04 -44.92
C LEU A 62 -31.68 -4.15 -43.70
N VAL A 63 -32.13 -2.92 -43.92
CA VAL A 63 -32.52 -1.95 -42.89
C VAL A 63 -34.04 -1.87 -42.88
N THR A 64 -34.68 -2.52 -41.90
CA THR A 64 -36.14 -2.46 -41.78
C THR A 64 -36.58 -1.22 -41.00
N LYS A 65 -37.87 -0.90 -41.05
CA LYS A 65 -38.50 0.03 -40.13
C LYS A 65 -39.43 -0.76 -39.24
N ALA A 66 -39.31 -0.61 -37.93
CA ALA A 66 -40.28 -1.16 -37.02
C ALA A 66 -41.68 -0.54 -37.29
N PRO A 67 -42.78 -1.23 -36.94
CA PRO A 67 -44.14 -0.74 -37.14
C PRO A 67 -44.33 0.68 -36.57
N ALA A 68 -45.15 1.49 -37.24
CA ALA A 68 -45.43 2.87 -36.82
C ALA A 68 -45.94 2.89 -35.38
N GLY A 69 -45.26 3.65 -34.50
CA GLY A 69 -45.57 3.75 -33.08
C GLY A 69 -44.67 2.92 -32.14
N SER A 70 -43.83 2.02 -32.66
CA SER A 70 -42.90 1.27 -31.81
C SER A 70 -41.68 2.12 -31.39
N ARG A 71 -41.33 2.12 -30.10
CA ARG A 71 -40.07 2.69 -29.58
C ARG A 71 -38.85 1.78 -29.78
N LYS A 72 -39.01 0.63 -30.46
CA LYS A 72 -37.96 -0.39 -30.62
C LYS A 72 -37.01 -0.02 -31.76
N LYS A 73 -35.71 -0.33 -31.60
CA LYS A 73 -34.69 -0.07 -32.63
C LYS A 73 -34.94 -0.98 -33.84
N ASN A 74 -34.78 -0.42 -35.04
CA ASN A 74 -34.94 -1.15 -36.29
C ASN A 74 -34.02 -2.40 -36.36
N PRO A 75 -34.57 -3.61 -36.59
CA PRO A 75 -33.75 -4.78 -36.87
C PRO A 75 -32.97 -4.60 -38.18
N THR A 76 -31.74 -5.10 -38.21
CA THR A 76 -30.87 -5.02 -39.38
C THR A 76 -30.26 -6.39 -39.64
N PHE A 77 -30.43 -6.89 -40.85
CA PHE A 77 -29.87 -8.18 -41.27
C PHE A 77 -28.75 -7.93 -42.27
N SER A 78 -27.72 -8.77 -42.32
CA SER A 78 -26.63 -8.63 -43.28
C SER A 78 -26.12 -9.98 -43.73
N GLU A 79 -25.81 -10.10 -45.01
CA GLU A 79 -25.25 -11.29 -45.64
C GLU A 79 -23.98 -10.93 -46.41
N PRO A 80 -22.99 -11.83 -46.49
CA PRO A 80 -21.85 -11.68 -47.41
C PRO A 80 -22.31 -11.48 -48.85
N LEU A 81 -21.59 -10.67 -49.64
CA LEU A 81 -22.00 -10.35 -51.02
C LEU A 81 -21.97 -11.58 -51.94
N ASP A 82 -21.04 -12.49 -51.68
CA ASP A 82 -20.82 -13.77 -52.37
C ASP A 82 -21.81 -14.87 -51.99
N ALA A 83 -22.50 -14.72 -50.86
CA ALA A 83 -23.49 -15.71 -50.40
C ALA A 83 -24.80 -15.69 -51.21
N LEU A 84 -25.13 -14.57 -51.86
CA LEU A 84 -26.39 -14.37 -52.57
C LEU A 84 -26.16 -13.68 -53.92
N SER A 85 -26.74 -14.22 -54.98
CA SER A 85 -26.87 -13.50 -56.25
C SER A 85 -27.78 -12.28 -56.10
N TYR A 86 -27.72 -11.35 -57.06
CA TYR A 86 -28.51 -10.11 -57.02
C TYR A 86 -30.03 -10.35 -56.89
N SER A 87 -30.57 -11.35 -57.60
CA SER A 87 -31.98 -11.73 -57.52
C SER A 87 -32.31 -12.34 -56.15
N GLN A 88 -31.47 -13.27 -55.67
CA GLN A 88 -31.64 -13.91 -54.36
C GLN A 88 -31.59 -12.90 -53.21
N ALA A 89 -30.73 -11.89 -53.28
CA ALA A 89 -30.66 -10.82 -52.29
C ALA A 89 -31.95 -9.98 -52.23
N ILE A 90 -32.61 -9.76 -53.38
CA ILE A 90 -33.89 -9.05 -53.44
C ILE A 90 -35.01 -9.90 -52.83
N ASP A 91 -35.05 -11.19 -53.14
CA ASP A 91 -36.08 -12.09 -52.62
C ASP A 91 -35.90 -12.34 -51.11
N TRP A 92 -34.66 -12.52 -50.66
CA TRP A 92 -34.26 -12.54 -49.26
C TRP A 92 -34.74 -11.29 -48.52
N ALA A 93 -34.47 -10.10 -49.07
CA ALA A 93 -34.88 -8.83 -48.48
C ALA A 93 -36.40 -8.70 -48.38
N ARG A 94 -37.14 -9.10 -49.43
CA ARG A 94 -38.61 -9.06 -49.44
C ARG A 94 -39.22 -9.97 -48.39
N ARG A 95 -38.71 -11.21 -48.28
CA ARG A 95 -39.17 -12.19 -47.29
C ARG A 95 -38.96 -11.67 -45.87
N LEU A 96 -37.72 -11.31 -45.51
CA LEU A 96 -37.39 -10.82 -44.17
C LEU A 96 -38.12 -9.50 -43.82
N TYR A 97 -38.29 -8.60 -44.79
CA TYR A 97 -39.04 -7.36 -44.54
C TYR A 97 -40.53 -7.65 -44.26
N SER A 98 -41.11 -8.68 -44.89
CA SER A 98 -42.46 -9.15 -44.61
C SER A 98 -42.56 -9.79 -43.23
N GLU A 99 -41.61 -10.67 -42.87
CA GLU A 99 -41.57 -11.35 -41.56
C GLU A 99 -41.43 -10.34 -40.40
N VAL A 100 -40.57 -9.32 -40.55
CA VAL A 100 -40.46 -8.22 -39.58
C VAL A 100 -41.76 -7.42 -39.48
N ARG A 101 -42.44 -7.18 -40.60
CA ARG A 101 -43.74 -6.47 -40.60
C ARG A 101 -44.86 -7.29 -39.96
N GLN A 102 -44.76 -8.62 -40.00
CA GLN A 102 -45.65 -9.57 -39.32
C GLN A 102 -45.27 -9.78 -37.84
N GLY A 103 -44.18 -9.18 -37.36
CA GLY A 103 -43.74 -9.28 -35.96
C GLY A 103 -42.94 -10.55 -35.62
N LEU A 104 -42.53 -11.33 -36.62
CA LEU A 104 -41.81 -12.60 -36.42
C LEU A 104 -40.32 -12.42 -36.06
N HIS A 105 -39.76 -11.24 -36.30
CA HIS A 105 -38.37 -10.90 -35.98
C HIS A 105 -38.31 -9.55 -35.26
N ASP A 106 -38.55 -9.58 -33.94
CA ASP A 106 -38.32 -8.45 -33.06
C ASP A 106 -36.94 -8.58 -32.43
N ARG A 107 -36.08 -7.58 -32.63
CA ARG A 107 -34.77 -7.54 -31.96
C ARG A 107 -34.89 -7.58 -30.42
N GLY A 108 -36.06 -7.24 -29.89
CA GLY A 108 -36.40 -7.43 -28.48
C GLY A 108 -36.42 -8.90 -28.05
N THR A 109 -36.99 -9.83 -28.84
CA THR A 109 -37.15 -11.23 -28.43
C THR A 109 -35.83 -11.98 -28.37
N ASP A 110 -34.93 -11.79 -29.35
CA ASP A 110 -33.62 -12.45 -29.34
C ASP A 110 -32.74 -11.95 -28.17
N ILE A 111 -32.80 -10.64 -27.87
CA ILE A 111 -32.10 -10.05 -26.72
C ILE A 111 -32.72 -10.53 -25.40
N GLU A 112 -34.05 -10.68 -25.35
CA GLU A 112 -34.76 -11.19 -24.18
C GLU A 112 -34.48 -12.67 -23.93
N GLU A 113 -34.42 -13.49 -24.98
CA GLU A 113 -34.05 -14.92 -24.92
C GLU A 113 -32.59 -15.10 -24.51
N GLN A 114 -31.66 -14.36 -25.11
CA GLN A 114 -30.26 -14.37 -24.67
C GLN A 114 -30.13 -13.93 -23.21
N ALA A 115 -30.82 -12.84 -22.82
CA ALA A 115 -30.81 -12.39 -21.44
C ALA A 115 -31.49 -13.38 -20.48
N LYS A 116 -32.44 -14.20 -20.95
CA LYS A 116 -33.05 -15.27 -20.14
C LYS A 116 -32.07 -16.43 -19.96
N GLN A 117 -31.44 -16.89 -21.04
CA GLN A 117 -30.42 -17.95 -21.01
C GLN A 117 -29.21 -17.56 -20.15
N GLU A 118 -28.72 -16.33 -20.26
CA GLU A 118 -27.61 -15.83 -19.43
C GLU A 118 -27.98 -15.81 -17.94
N LYS A 119 -29.22 -15.45 -17.59
CA LYS A 119 -29.70 -15.49 -16.19
C LYS A 119 -29.78 -16.92 -15.67
N GLU A 120 -30.39 -17.82 -16.44
CA GLU A 120 -30.51 -19.24 -16.07
C GLU A 120 -29.12 -19.87 -15.91
N THR A 121 -28.18 -19.53 -16.79
CA THR A 121 -26.79 -19.97 -16.69
C THR A 121 -26.16 -19.47 -15.38
N GLN A 122 -26.27 -18.17 -15.08
CA GLN A 122 -25.70 -17.60 -13.86
C GLN A 122 -26.30 -18.19 -12.57
N LEU A 123 -27.59 -18.50 -12.55
CA LEU A 123 -28.25 -19.10 -11.38
C LEU A 123 -27.78 -20.54 -11.11
N ASN A 124 -27.56 -21.31 -12.18
CA ASN A 124 -27.14 -22.70 -12.08
C ASN A 124 -25.61 -22.88 -11.99
N THR A 125 -24.83 -21.81 -12.17
CA THR A 125 -23.37 -21.87 -12.04
C THR A 125 -22.96 -21.91 -10.56
N PRO A 126 -22.05 -22.80 -10.15
CA PRO A 126 -21.50 -22.83 -8.80
C PRO A 126 -20.92 -21.48 -8.36
N ILE A 127 -21.07 -21.14 -7.07
CA ILE A 127 -20.57 -19.88 -6.49
C ILE A 127 -19.06 -19.74 -6.70
N VAL A 128 -18.31 -20.84 -6.59
CA VAL A 128 -16.86 -20.88 -6.79
C VAL A 128 -16.47 -20.48 -8.21
N GLU A 129 -17.17 -20.99 -9.22
CA GLU A 129 -16.91 -20.66 -10.61
C GLU A 129 -17.26 -19.20 -10.92
N LEU A 130 -18.40 -18.72 -10.43
CA LEU A 130 -18.77 -17.31 -10.52
C LEU A 130 -17.72 -16.41 -9.85
N ALA A 131 -17.13 -16.84 -8.73
CA ALA A 131 -16.08 -16.10 -8.04
C ALA A 131 -14.78 -16.02 -8.88
N ARG A 132 -14.40 -17.10 -9.57
CA ARG A 132 -13.26 -17.11 -10.51
C ARG A 132 -13.51 -16.17 -11.68
N GLN A 133 -14.67 -16.30 -12.35
CA GLN A 133 -15.07 -15.41 -13.46
C GLN A 133 -15.03 -13.93 -13.04
N ARG A 134 -15.53 -13.62 -11.83
CA ARG A 134 -15.49 -12.28 -11.26
C ARG A 134 -14.07 -11.76 -11.06
N ALA A 135 -13.16 -12.60 -10.54
CA ALA A 135 -11.76 -12.23 -10.33
C ALA A 135 -11.05 -11.99 -11.67
N ASP A 136 -11.20 -12.90 -12.62
CA ASP A 136 -10.55 -12.84 -13.93
C ASP A 136 -11.06 -11.65 -14.76
N ALA A 137 -12.37 -11.44 -14.80
CA ALA A 137 -12.97 -10.27 -15.44
C ALA A 137 -12.56 -8.95 -14.75
N GLY A 138 -12.36 -9.00 -13.42
CA GLY A 138 -11.84 -7.86 -12.66
C GLY A 138 -10.43 -7.48 -13.08
N LEU A 139 -9.54 -8.47 -13.23
CA LEU A 139 -8.15 -8.26 -13.64
C LEU A 139 -8.07 -7.77 -15.09
N ALA A 140 -8.79 -8.44 -16.01
CA ALA A 140 -8.82 -8.07 -17.42
C ALA A 140 -9.34 -6.65 -17.67
N ARG A 141 -10.26 -6.16 -16.82
CA ARG A 141 -10.80 -4.79 -16.89
C ARG A 141 -9.97 -3.77 -16.10
N GLY A 142 -8.84 -4.17 -15.50
CA GLY A 142 -8.03 -3.30 -14.65
C GLY A 142 -8.72 -2.83 -13.36
N LYS A 143 -9.80 -3.51 -12.93
CA LYS A 143 -10.54 -3.16 -11.70
C LYS A 143 -9.89 -3.70 -10.44
N ILE A 144 -9.08 -4.77 -10.56
CA ILE A 144 -8.28 -5.32 -9.45
C ILE A 144 -6.82 -5.49 -9.90
N SER A 145 -5.90 -5.45 -8.93
CA SER A 145 -4.48 -5.70 -9.17
C SER A 145 -4.17 -7.19 -9.28
N GLU A 146 -3.03 -7.55 -9.87
CA GLU A 146 -2.56 -8.94 -9.94
C GLU A 146 -2.38 -9.57 -8.54
N ARG A 147 -1.93 -8.79 -7.56
CA ARG A 147 -1.86 -9.23 -6.16
C ARG A 147 -3.23 -9.56 -5.59
N THR A 148 -4.23 -8.71 -5.86
CA THR A 148 -5.61 -8.93 -5.41
C THR A 148 -6.20 -10.16 -6.08
N HIS A 149 -5.94 -10.35 -7.38
CA HIS A 149 -6.38 -11.53 -8.13
C HIS A 149 -5.79 -12.82 -7.55
N LYS A 150 -4.48 -12.87 -7.29
CA LYS A 150 -3.82 -14.02 -6.63
C LYS A 150 -4.42 -14.32 -5.26
N GLN A 151 -4.66 -13.30 -4.43
CA GLN A 151 -5.29 -13.47 -3.13
C GLN A 151 -6.73 -13.96 -3.25
N ASP A 152 -7.52 -13.41 -4.17
CA ASP A 152 -8.90 -13.87 -4.40
C ASP A 152 -8.91 -15.36 -4.80
N HIS A 153 -7.98 -15.83 -5.63
CA HIS A 153 -7.86 -17.26 -5.99
C HIS A 153 -7.46 -18.17 -4.82
N VAL A 154 -6.67 -17.67 -3.86
CA VAL A 154 -6.41 -18.39 -2.59
C VAL A 154 -7.70 -18.51 -1.78
N ASP A 155 -8.42 -17.41 -1.59
CA ASP A 155 -9.68 -17.37 -0.86
C ASP A 155 -10.77 -18.23 -1.53
N ILE A 156 -10.79 -18.28 -2.88
CA ILE A 156 -11.69 -19.13 -3.67
C ILE A 156 -11.39 -20.61 -3.46
N ARG A 157 -10.12 -21.03 -3.39
CA ARG A 157 -9.77 -22.43 -3.08
C ARG A 157 -10.25 -22.85 -1.69
N HIS A 158 -10.14 -21.96 -0.71
CA HIS A 158 -10.70 -22.21 0.62
C HIS A 158 -12.23 -22.27 0.62
N LEU A 159 -12.89 -21.42 -0.18
CA LEU A 159 -14.34 -21.47 -0.38
C LEU A 159 -14.75 -22.81 -1.02
N GLU A 160 -14.06 -23.24 -2.08
CA GLU A 160 -14.32 -24.50 -2.78
C GLU A 160 -14.21 -25.72 -1.86
N ALA A 161 -13.21 -25.75 -0.99
CA ALA A 161 -13.06 -26.82 0.00
C ALA A 161 -14.23 -26.88 1.01
N LEU A 162 -14.95 -25.77 1.22
CA LEU A 162 -16.06 -25.68 2.18
C LEU A 162 -17.43 -25.94 1.53
N ILE A 163 -17.66 -25.43 0.32
CA ILE A 163 -19.00 -25.46 -0.32
C ILE A 163 -19.04 -26.27 -1.61
N GLY A 164 -17.89 -26.75 -2.13
CA GLY A 164 -17.83 -27.52 -3.38
C GLY A 164 -18.48 -26.79 -4.56
N SER A 165 -19.43 -27.45 -5.20
CA SER A 165 -20.16 -26.96 -6.38
C SER A 165 -21.48 -26.25 -6.06
N LEU A 166 -21.69 -25.81 -4.81
CA LEU A 166 -22.93 -25.21 -4.37
C LEU A 166 -23.26 -23.91 -5.15
N THR A 167 -24.51 -23.80 -5.59
CA THR A 167 -25.06 -22.64 -6.32
C THR A 167 -25.73 -21.64 -5.37
N PHE A 168 -26.03 -20.44 -5.86
CA PHE A 168 -26.79 -19.46 -5.05
C PHE A 168 -28.23 -19.91 -4.76
N LEU A 169 -28.81 -20.78 -5.58
CA LEU A 169 -30.15 -21.34 -5.34
C LEU A 169 -30.17 -22.28 -4.14
N GLU A 170 -29.07 -22.97 -3.89
CA GLU A 170 -28.91 -23.95 -2.81
C GLU A 170 -28.38 -23.31 -1.51
N LEU A 171 -27.96 -22.05 -1.54
CA LEU A 171 -27.46 -21.33 -0.37
C LEU A 171 -28.61 -20.90 0.56
N GLY A 172 -29.14 -21.87 1.30
CA GLY A 172 -30.15 -21.68 2.34
C GLY A 172 -29.59 -21.47 3.74
N ARG A 173 -30.50 -21.28 4.71
CA ARG A 173 -30.15 -21.05 6.13
C ARG A 173 -29.29 -22.17 6.73
N ASP A 174 -29.64 -23.42 6.47
CA ASP A 174 -28.90 -24.57 7.02
C ASP A 174 -27.46 -24.62 6.47
N VAL A 175 -27.28 -24.35 5.18
CA VAL A 175 -25.94 -24.27 4.56
C VAL A 175 -25.13 -23.12 5.18
N ALA A 176 -25.74 -21.95 5.36
CA ALA A 176 -25.07 -20.81 5.98
C ALA A 176 -24.67 -21.08 7.43
N LYS A 177 -25.52 -21.79 8.19
CA LYS A 177 -25.23 -22.22 9.56
C LYS A 177 -24.09 -23.25 9.60
N SER A 178 -24.11 -24.25 8.72
CA SER A 178 -23.01 -25.23 8.58
C SER A 178 -21.70 -24.54 8.22
N LEU A 179 -21.73 -23.53 7.34
CA LEU A 179 -20.56 -22.71 7.02
C LEU A 179 -20.06 -21.96 8.26
N GLY A 180 -20.96 -21.37 9.05
CA GLY A 180 -20.62 -20.70 10.31
C GLY A 180 -19.91 -21.61 11.31
N GLU A 181 -20.43 -22.83 11.52
CA GLU A 181 -19.82 -23.82 12.42
C GLU A 181 -18.46 -24.31 11.90
N ALA A 182 -18.33 -24.58 10.60
CA ALA A 182 -17.06 -25.00 10.00
C ALA A 182 -15.96 -23.92 10.13
N LEU A 183 -16.35 -22.65 10.10
CA LEU A 183 -15.44 -21.52 10.19
C LEU A 183 -15.15 -21.07 11.63
N LYS A 184 -15.94 -21.50 12.62
CA LYS A 184 -15.94 -20.98 14.00
C LYS A 184 -14.56 -20.88 14.67
N LYS A 185 -13.64 -21.79 14.35
CA LYS A 185 -12.28 -21.83 14.91
C LYS A 185 -11.22 -21.04 14.12
N ASP A 186 -11.56 -20.57 12.91
CA ASP A 186 -10.66 -19.85 12.01
C ASP A 186 -11.15 -18.42 11.78
N ASN A 187 -10.74 -17.51 12.68
CA ASN A 187 -11.16 -16.11 12.65
C ASN A 187 -10.79 -15.37 11.35
N THR A 188 -9.74 -15.82 10.66
CA THR A 188 -9.35 -15.22 9.37
C THR A 188 -10.33 -15.63 8.29
N LYS A 189 -10.68 -16.93 8.19
CA LYS A 189 -11.65 -17.39 7.21
C LYS A 189 -13.08 -16.93 7.51
N LEU A 190 -13.43 -16.74 8.79
CA LEU A 190 -14.67 -16.06 9.20
C LEU A 190 -14.81 -14.66 8.58
N ASP A 191 -13.70 -13.94 8.35
CA ASP A 191 -13.72 -12.66 7.64
C ASP A 191 -13.76 -12.82 6.12
N LYS A 192 -12.91 -13.71 5.56
CA LYS A 192 -12.67 -13.78 4.11
C LYS A 192 -13.77 -14.49 3.34
N ILE A 193 -14.23 -15.64 3.83
CA ILE A 193 -15.14 -16.52 3.09
C ILE A 193 -16.52 -15.88 2.90
N PRO A 194 -17.19 -15.34 3.94
CA PRO A 194 -18.47 -14.65 3.76
C PRO A 194 -18.33 -13.43 2.86
N LYS A 195 -17.22 -12.67 2.96
CA LYS A 195 -16.96 -11.53 2.06
C LYS A 195 -16.81 -11.96 0.60
N MET A 196 -16.19 -13.12 0.34
CA MET A 196 -16.06 -13.64 -1.03
C MET A 196 -17.43 -13.97 -1.62
N ILE A 197 -18.28 -14.68 -0.87
CA ILE A 197 -19.65 -15.01 -1.30
C ILE A 197 -20.44 -13.72 -1.57
N LYS A 198 -20.40 -12.74 -0.65
CA LYS A 198 -21.05 -11.43 -0.81
C LYS A 198 -20.53 -10.67 -2.04
N LYS A 199 -19.21 -10.66 -2.28
CA LYS A 199 -18.61 -10.04 -3.48
C LYS A 199 -19.11 -10.69 -4.77
N THR A 200 -19.18 -12.02 -4.81
CA THR A 200 -19.64 -12.78 -5.98
C THR A 200 -21.13 -12.54 -6.21
N TYR A 201 -21.96 -12.57 -5.16
CA TYR A 201 -23.39 -12.25 -5.25
C TYR A 201 -23.62 -10.84 -5.78
N ASN A 202 -22.90 -9.85 -5.26
CA ASN A 202 -23.03 -8.45 -5.68
C ASN A 202 -22.49 -8.16 -7.10
N TRP A 203 -21.76 -9.10 -7.70
CA TRP A 203 -21.34 -9.02 -9.10
C TRP A 203 -22.41 -9.53 -10.07
N LEU A 204 -23.36 -10.34 -9.60
CA LEU A 204 -24.50 -10.78 -10.41
C LEU A 204 -25.38 -9.60 -10.83
N SER A 205 -26.05 -9.75 -11.96
CA SER A 205 -26.99 -8.72 -12.41
C SER A 205 -28.14 -8.55 -11.41
N PRO A 206 -28.72 -7.34 -11.25
CA PRO A 206 -29.84 -7.12 -10.34
C PRO A 206 -31.00 -8.12 -10.54
N LYS A 207 -31.32 -8.44 -11.81
CA LYS A 207 -32.37 -9.40 -12.17
C LYS A 207 -32.06 -10.84 -11.73
N VAL A 208 -30.79 -11.25 -11.72
CA VAL A 208 -30.40 -12.57 -11.20
C VAL A 208 -30.49 -12.58 -9.68
N ARG A 209 -30.07 -11.49 -9.03
CA ARG A 209 -30.14 -11.37 -7.57
C ARG A 209 -31.56 -11.46 -7.01
N GLU A 210 -32.55 -10.95 -7.75
CA GLU A 210 -33.99 -11.06 -7.41
C GLU A 210 -34.53 -12.50 -7.46
N LEU A 211 -33.88 -13.39 -8.20
CA LEU A 211 -34.28 -14.79 -8.36
C LEU A 211 -33.60 -15.72 -7.35
N VAL A 212 -32.63 -15.22 -6.58
CA VAL A 212 -31.98 -16.00 -5.53
C VAL A 212 -32.92 -16.06 -4.31
N PRO A 213 -33.30 -17.26 -3.82
CA PRO A 213 -34.31 -17.42 -2.78
C PRO A 213 -34.00 -16.68 -1.47
N TYR A 214 -32.72 -16.66 -1.08
CA TYR A 214 -32.25 -15.99 0.13
C TYR A 214 -31.13 -15.02 -0.22
N ASN A 215 -31.25 -13.77 0.23
CA ASN A 215 -30.19 -12.78 0.01
C ASN A 215 -28.94 -13.17 0.83
N PRO A 216 -27.82 -13.55 0.20
CA PRO A 216 -26.62 -14.02 0.90
C PRO A 216 -26.02 -12.96 1.83
N ASN A 217 -26.25 -11.65 1.55
CA ASN A 217 -25.76 -10.59 2.42
C ASN A 217 -26.38 -10.63 3.82
N ASN A 218 -27.68 -10.91 3.90
CA ASN A 218 -28.43 -10.98 5.16
C ASN A 218 -28.19 -12.35 5.80
N LEU A 219 -28.36 -13.41 5.02
CA LEU A 219 -28.21 -14.80 5.48
C LEU A 219 -26.87 -15.05 6.18
N LEU A 220 -25.76 -14.61 5.57
CA LEU A 220 -24.43 -14.78 6.15
C LEU A 220 -24.16 -13.81 7.32
N THR A 221 -24.94 -12.74 7.48
CA THR A 221 -24.82 -11.87 8.65
C THR A 221 -25.56 -12.46 9.84
N ASP A 222 -26.67 -13.16 9.59
CA ASP A 222 -27.50 -13.76 10.63
C ASP A 222 -26.94 -15.10 11.13
N GLU A 223 -26.42 -15.93 10.22
CA GLU A 223 -26.06 -17.33 10.52
C GLU A 223 -24.56 -17.59 10.73
N VAL A 224 -23.67 -16.72 10.22
CA VAL A 224 -22.22 -16.87 10.41
C VAL A 224 -21.78 -15.99 11.58
N PRO A 225 -21.05 -16.55 12.58
CA PRO A 225 -20.53 -15.77 13.68
C PRO A 225 -19.74 -14.54 13.20
N PRO A 226 -19.88 -13.40 13.88
CA PRO A 226 -19.15 -12.20 13.49
C PRO A 226 -17.64 -12.45 13.64
N HIS A 227 -16.88 -12.02 12.65
CA HIS A 227 -15.43 -11.96 12.76
C HIS A 227 -15.03 -11.07 13.95
N GLU A 228 -14.33 -11.65 14.92
CA GLU A 228 -13.76 -10.91 16.03
C GLU A 228 -12.61 -10.04 15.52
N LYS A 229 -12.87 -8.74 15.38
CA LYS A 229 -11.81 -7.76 15.16
C LYS A 229 -11.04 -7.60 16.46
N ARG A 230 -10.01 -8.43 16.67
CA ARG A 230 -8.98 -8.16 17.67
C ARG A 230 -8.26 -6.88 17.27
N ARG A 231 -8.78 -5.73 17.67
CA ARG A 231 -7.97 -4.52 17.74
C ARG A 231 -6.92 -4.87 18.78
N LYS A 232 -5.67 -5.01 18.36
CA LYS A 232 -4.53 -4.86 19.26
C LYS A 232 -4.23 -3.36 19.26
N PRO A 233 -4.91 -2.52 20.07
CA PRO A 233 -4.55 -1.10 20.17
C PRO A 233 -3.07 -0.94 20.54
N ASP A 234 -2.52 -1.93 21.24
CA ASP A 234 -1.15 -1.94 21.74
C ASP A 234 -0.14 -2.65 20.82
N ASP A 235 -0.50 -2.98 19.56
CA ASP A 235 0.45 -3.57 18.60
C ASP A 235 1.41 -2.50 18.04
N LEU A 236 2.25 -2.02 18.95
CA LEU A 236 3.29 -1.00 18.84
C LEU A 236 4.39 -1.32 19.87
N VAL A 237 5.60 -0.83 19.66
CA VAL A 237 6.65 -0.83 20.68
C VAL A 237 6.24 0.14 21.79
N PRO A 238 6.08 -0.30 23.05
CA PRO A 238 5.73 0.59 24.16
C PRO A 238 6.77 1.69 24.31
N GLN A 239 6.33 2.92 24.65
CA GLN A 239 7.25 4.05 24.79
C GLN A 239 8.40 3.75 25.73
N ALA A 240 8.14 3.09 26.87
CA ALA A 240 9.13 2.69 27.87
C ALA A 240 10.15 1.62 27.41
N GLN A 241 10.02 1.10 26.19
CA GLN A 241 10.93 0.10 25.60
C GLN A 241 11.56 0.62 24.30
N LEU A 242 11.50 1.93 24.03
CA LEU A 242 12.04 2.51 22.79
C LEU A 242 13.57 2.47 22.76
N ALA A 243 14.24 2.62 23.91
CA ALA A 243 15.69 2.42 24.00
C ALA A 243 16.10 0.98 23.63
N LEU A 244 15.36 -0.02 24.12
CA LEU A 244 15.60 -1.42 23.76
C LEU A 244 15.37 -1.65 22.26
N PHE A 245 14.28 -1.12 21.71
CA PHE A 245 14.03 -1.20 20.27
C PHE A 245 15.15 -0.58 19.45
N TRP A 246 15.62 0.60 19.87
CA TRP A 246 16.73 1.28 19.23
C TRP A 246 18.02 0.44 19.28
N SER A 247 18.40 -0.05 20.46
CA SER A 247 19.59 -0.89 20.64
C SER A 247 19.51 -2.16 19.77
N ARG A 248 18.37 -2.85 19.75
CA ARG A 248 18.16 -4.03 18.89
C ARG A 248 18.19 -3.69 17.39
N LEU A 249 17.60 -2.56 16.98
CA LEU A 249 17.62 -2.11 15.58
C LEU A 249 19.03 -1.83 15.11
N MET A 250 19.83 -1.17 15.95
CA MET A 250 21.24 -0.91 15.65
C MET A 250 21.98 -2.26 15.59
N ARG A 251 22.00 -3.04 16.68
CA ARG A 251 22.75 -4.31 16.77
C ARG A 251 22.37 -5.40 15.77
N ALA A 252 21.24 -5.25 15.07
CA ALA A 252 20.83 -6.23 14.09
C ALA A 252 21.92 -6.48 13.04
N ASP A 253 22.31 -7.73 12.85
CA ASP A 253 23.33 -8.17 11.90
C ASP A 253 22.72 -8.28 10.49
N VAL A 254 22.45 -7.12 9.90
CA VAL A 254 21.92 -6.95 8.54
C VAL A 254 22.56 -5.73 7.88
N ASP A 255 22.50 -5.66 6.56
CA ASP A 255 22.98 -4.50 5.80
C ASP A 255 22.31 -3.20 6.30
N PRO A 256 23.10 -2.12 6.50
CA PRO A 256 22.62 -0.78 6.84
C PRO A 256 21.32 -0.33 6.14
N ILE A 257 21.18 -0.62 4.84
CA ILE A 257 20.02 -0.17 4.06
C ILE A 257 18.69 -0.71 4.61
N HIS A 258 18.70 -1.89 5.22
CA HIS A 258 17.50 -2.48 5.82
C HIS A 258 17.08 -1.76 7.09
N LYS A 259 18.06 -1.30 7.88
CA LYS A 259 17.85 -0.52 9.12
C LYS A 259 17.33 0.86 8.77
N ASP A 260 17.87 1.47 7.72
CA ASP A 260 17.42 2.76 7.21
C ASP A 260 15.98 2.73 6.71
N VAL A 261 15.51 1.62 6.12
CA VAL A 261 14.09 1.46 5.76
C VAL A 261 13.20 1.45 7.00
N VAL A 262 13.60 0.74 8.05
CA VAL A 262 12.83 0.70 9.32
C VAL A 262 12.85 2.08 9.99
N LEU A 263 14.00 2.76 10.00
CA LEU A 263 14.14 4.11 10.52
C LEU A 263 13.29 5.12 9.73
N MET A 264 13.28 5.03 8.41
CA MET A 264 12.42 5.85 7.56
C MET A 264 10.93 5.56 7.82
N CYS A 265 10.54 4.31 8.06
CA CYS A 265 9.18 3.98 8.51
C CYS A 265 8.85 4.60 9.87
N LEU A 266 9.81 4.62 10.81
CA LEU A 266 9.65 5.20 12.15
C LEU A 266 9.54 6.73 12.11
N LEU A 267 10.27 7.41 11.22
CA LEU A 267 10.27 8.88 11.12
C LEU A 267 9.18 9.45 10.20
N THR A 268 8.62 8.65 9.31
CA THR A 268 7.52 9.11 8.44
C THR A 268 6.16 8.59 8.91
N GLY A 269 6.17 7.48 9.65
CA GLY A 269 4.99 6.68 9.90
C GLY A 269 4.42 6.08 8.61
N GLU A 270 5.16 6.03 7.50
CA GLU A 270 4.61 5.55 6.24
C GLU A 270 4.48 4.03 6.15
N ARG A 271 3.63 3.57 5.23
CA ARG A 271 3.61 2.14 4.90
C ARG A 271 4.93 1.77 4.25
N ILE A 272 5.48 0.61 4.60
CA ILE A 272 6.76 0.16 4.06
C ILE A 272 6.83 0.14 2.53
N SER A 273 5.73 -0.19 1.85
CA SER A 273 5.69 -0.14 0.38
C SER A 273 5.90 1.27 -0.17
N ALA A 274 5.38 2.30 0.50
CA ALA A 274 5.59 3.70 0.13
C ALA A 274 7.03 4.14 0.42
N VAL A 275 7.61 3.65 1.53
CA VAL A 275 9.01 3.90 1.89
C VAL A 275 9.98 3.28 0.89
N LEU A 276 9.77 2.02 0.49
CA LEU A 276 10.63 1.33 -0.49
C LEU A 276 10.52 1.96 -1.89
N GLU A 277 9.38 2.54 -2.24
CA GLU A 277 9.17 3.25 -3.51
C GLU A 277 9.60 4.73 -3.45
N ALA A 278 10.10 5.20 -2.31
CA ALA A 278 10.47 6.59 -2.09
C ALA A 278 11.69 6.99 -2.94
N ARG A 279 11.63 8.20 -3.51
CA ARG A 279 12.59 8.69 -4.50
C ARG A 279 13.16 10.04 -4.09
N VAL A 280 14.38 10.31 -4.53
CA VAL A 280 15.10 11.57 -4.27
C VAL A 280 14.33 12.75 -4.87
N GLU A 281 13.79 12.59 -6.08
CA GLU A 281 12.97 13.60 -6.76
C GLU A 281 11.64 13.93 -6.05
N HIS A 282 11.25 13.16 -5.03
CA HIS A 282 10.04 13.45 -4.23
C HIS A 282 10.29 14.44 -3.09
N ILE A 283 11.56 14.79 -2.84
CA ILE A 283 11.97 15.67 -1.76
C ILE A 283 11.91 17.12 -2.24
N ASN A 284 11.14 17.93 -1.54
CA ASN A 284 11.07 19.36 -1.75
C ASN A 284 11.80 20.08 -0.61
N TRP A 285 13.06 20.45 -0.85
CA TRP A 285 13.88 21.15 0.13
C TRP A 285 13.45 22.59 0.37
N HIS A 286 12.78 23.23 -0.60
CA HIS A 286 12.35 24.62 -0.48
C HIS A 286 11.14 24.77 0.45
N TYR A 287 10.16 23.87 0.33
CA TYR A 287 8.97 23.84 1.17
C TYR A 287 9.07 22.80 2.31
N GLU A 288 10.24 22.19 2.48
CA GLU A 288 10.57 21.24 3.53
C GLU A 288 9.53 20.12 3.70
N TYR A 289 9.18 19.43 2.61
CA TYR A 289 8.37 18.22 2.67
C TYR A 289 8.87 17.18 1.68
N MET A 290 8.58 15.91 1.95
CA MET A 290 8.72 14.82 0.99
C MET A 290 7.34 14.22 0.71
N TYR A 291 6.96 14.04 -0.55
CA TYR A 291 5.73 13.32 -0.83
C TYR A 291 5.96 11.81 -1.00
N MET A 292 5.07 11.02 -0.41
CA MET A 292 5.14 9.56 -0.37
C MET A 292 4.00 8.98 -1.20
N GLU A 293 4.33 8.12 -2.16
CA GLU A 293 3.32 7.49 -3.00
C GLU A 293 2.72 6.26 -2.29
N GLY A 294 1.43 6.33 -2.01
CA GLY A 294 0.66 5.29 -1.36
C GLY A 294 -0.13 4.41 -2.32
N LYS A 295 -1.22 3.83 -1.81
CA LYS A 295 -2.08 2.93 -2.59
C LYS A 295 -2.75 3.65 -3.76
N THR A 296 -2.93 2.94 -4.86
CA THR A 296 -3.79 3.40 -5.95
C THR A 296 -5.24 3.49 -5.48
N LYS A 297 -5.83 4.68 -5.52
CA LYS A 297 -7.25 4.94 -5.27
C LYS A 297 -7.85 5.51 -6.55
N LYS A 298 -8.90 4.88 -7.06
CA LYS A 298 -9.58 5.27 -8.32
C LYS A 298 -8.62 5.45 -9.52
N GLY A 299 -7.57 4.62 -9.63
CA GLY A 299 -6.63 4.64 -10.76
C GLY A 299 -5.44 5.60 -10.61
N ALA A 300 -5.38 6.42 -9.56
CA ALA A 300 -4.22 7.27 -9.25
C ALA A 300 -3.58 6.85 -7.93
N LYS A 301 -2.25 6.89 -7.83
CA LYS A 301 -1.56 6.72 -6.53
C LYS A 301 -1.88 7.91 -5.63
N THR A 302 -2.25 7.63 -4.37
CA THR A 302 -2.35 8.70 -3.37
C THR A 302 -0.95 9.27 -3.13
N LYS A 303 -0.82 10.58 -2.98
CA LYS A 303 0.44 11.21 -2.56
C LYS A 303 0.24 11.76 -1.15
N ASN A 304 1.10 11.41 -0.22
CA ASN A 304 1.07 11.96 1.14
C ASN A 304 2.26 12.87 1.35
N PRO A 305 2.08 14.19 1.52
CA PRO A 305 3.19 15.06 1.86
C PRO A 305 3.56 14.88 3.35
N VAL A 306 4.81 14.57 3.63
CA VAL A 306 5.37 14.37 4.98
C VAL A 306 6.34 15.53 5.25
N PRO A 307 6.15 16.31 6.33
CA PRO A 307 7.06 17.42 6.67
C PRO A 307 8.49 16.92 6.93
N ILE A 308 9.48 17.62 6.40
CA ILE A 308 10.90 17.36 6.68
C ILE A 308 11.25 18.03 8.00
N THR A 309 11.26 17.24 9.07
CA THR A 309 11.76 17.65 10.38
C THR A 309 13.29 17.56 10.46
N LYS A 310 13.89 17.99 11.57
CA LYS A 310 15.36 17.94 11.75
C LYS A 310 15.96 16.54 11.54
N TYR A 311 15.42 15.49 12.17
CA TYR A 311 15.97 14.14 12.07
C TYR A 311 15.68 13.49 10.71
N LEU A 312 14.47 13.68 10.19
CA LEU A 312 14.13 13.20 8.85
C LEU A 312 14.98 13.89 7.78
N GLY A 313 15.24 15.19 7.93
CA GLY A 313 16.11 15.95 7.03
C GLY A 313 17.55 15.43 7.02
N LEU A 314 18.12 15.11 8.18
CA LEU A 314 19.43 14.47 8.28
C LEU A 314 19.44 13.13 7.53
N LEU A 315 18.45 12.27 7.80
CA LEU A 315 18.33 10.97 7.14
C LEU A 315 18.18 11.11 5.61
N LEU A 316 17.32 12.03 5.16
CA LEU A 316 17.08 12.25 3.74
C LEU A 316 18.32 12.80 3.02
N ARG A 317 19.11 13.67 3.67
CA ARG A 317 20.37 14.17 3.10
C ARG A 317 21.38 13.04 2.95
N ARG A 318 21.56 12.24 4.01
CA ARG A 318 22.43 11.05 4.00
C ARG A 318 22.00 10.05 2.92
N LEU A 319 20.71 9.71 2.87
CA LEU A 319 20.19 8.77 1.88
C LEU A 319 20.25 9.34 0.47
N ALA A 320 19.99 10.63 0.25
CA ALA A 320 20.09 11.23 -1.08
C ALA A 320 21.54 11.23 -1.58
N ASP A 321 22.52 11.43 -0.70
CA ASP A 321 23.95 11.37 -1.01
C ASP A 321 24.32 12.22 -2.24
N GLY A 322 23.84 13.47 -2.25
CA GLY A 322 24.04 14.41 -3.36
C GLY A 322 23.35 14.04 -4.68
N ARG A 323 22.65 12.90 -4.77
CA ARG A 323 21.89 12.51 -5.96
C ARG A 323 20.71 13.46 -6.17
N SER A 324 20.32 13.66 -7.44
CA SER A 324 19.12 14.43 -7.80
C SER A 324 17.93 13.56 -8.21
N LYS A 325 18.15 12.27 -8.43
CA LYS A 325 17.14 11.33 -8.92
C LYS A 325 17.42 9.90 -8.47
N GLY A 326 16.38 9.08 -8.46
CA GLY A 326 16.44 7.64 -8.19
C GLY A 326 15.83 7.28 -6.84
N TYR A 327 15.80 5.98 -6.55
CA TYR A 327 15.26 5.49 -5.28
C TYR A 327 16.17 5.83 -4.11
N LEU A 328 15.56 6.16 -2.97
CA LEU A 328 16.30 6.29 -1.70
C LEU A 328 16.87 4.95 -1.26
N PHE A 329 16.17 3.85 -1.55
CA PHE A 329 16.58 2.48 -1.23
C PHE A 329 16.75 1.64 -2.51
N PRO A 330 17.83 1.85 -3.28
CA PRO A 330 18.08 1.10 -4.51
C PRO A 330 18.37 -0.38 -4.21
N THR A 331 18.14 -1.28 -5.17
CA THR A 331 18.67 -2.65 -5.05
C THR A 331 20.19 -2.63 -5.15
N GLN A 332 20.86 -3.32 -4.23
CA GLN A 332 22.28 -3.65 -4.41
C GLN A 332 22.38 -4.65 -5.58
N ARG A 333 23.08 -4.28 -6.65
CA ARG A 333 23.24 -5.14 -7.82
C ARG A 333 23.98 -6.44 -7.44
N THR A 334 23.27 -7.56 -7.44
CA THR A 334 23.85 -8.82 -7.96
C THR A 334 23.04 -9.23 -9.17
N ALA A 335 23.44 -8.70 -10.33
CA ALA A 335 23.04 -9.28 -11.60
C ALA A 335 23.67 -10.67 -11.70
N LYS A 336 23.06 -11.69 -11.09
CA LYS A 336 23.23 -13.05 -11.57
C LYS A 336 22.69 -13.07 -12.99
N LEU A 337 23.55 -13.46 -13.94
CA LEU A 337 23.27 -13.55 -15.37
C LEU A 337 21.81 -13.95 -15.65
N GLY A 338 21.09 -13.08 -16.35
CA GLY A 338 19.85 -13.46 -17.06
C GLY A 338 18.52 -13.22 -16.34
N LYS A 339 18.48 -12.74 -15.09
CA LYS A 339 17.23 -12.27 -14.46
C LYS A 339 17.36 -10.81 -14.05
N THR A 340 16.86 -9.92 -14.91
CA THR A 340 16.61 -8.51 -14.53
C THR A 340 15.68 -8.52 -13.32
N ASN A 341 16.17 -8.08 -12.16
CA ASN A 341 15.27 -7.67 -11.08
C ASN A 341 14.33 -6.61 -11.67
N VAL A 342 13.03 -6.90 -11.72
CA VAL A 342 12.02 -6.05 -12.36
C VAL A 342 11.84 -4.70 -11.63
N LYS A 343 12.45 -4.56 -10.44
CA LYS A 343 12.39 -3.37 -9.61
C LYS A 343 13.81 -2.89 -9.29
N ASP A 344 14.08 -1.62 -9.59
CA ASP A 344 15.37 -0.94 -9.30
C ASP A 344 15.51 -0.51 -7.83
N HIS A 345 14.57 -0.91 -6.96
CA HIS A 345 14.53 -0.58 -5.55
C HIS A 345 14.38 -1.84 -4.69
N LEU A 346 14.81 -1.75 -3.44
CA LEU A 346 14.72 -2.84 -2.47
C LEU A 346 13.27 -3.37 -2.38
N SER A 347 13.09 -4.68 -2.49
CA SER A 347 11.75 -5.30 -2.52
C SER A 347 11.10 -5.37 -1.15
N GLU A 348 11.87 -5.71 -0.13
CA GLU A 348 11.49 -5.80 1.28
C GLU A 348 12.75 -5.74 2.16
N PRO A 349 12.66 -5.31 3.44
CA PRO A 349 13.77 -5.48 4.37
C PRO A 349 14.03 -6.95 4.67
N ALA A 350 15.25 -7.26 5.08
CA ALA A 350 15.63 -8.58 5.58
C ALA A 350 14.64 -9.07 6.65
N ARG A 351 14.18 -10.31 6.52
CA ARG A 351 13.24 -10.90 7.50
C ARG A 351 13.93 -11.07 8.85
N GLU A 352 15.20 -11.39 8.81
CA GLU A 352 16.13 -11.55 9.91
C GLU A 352 16.19 -10.29 10.78
N LEU A 353 16.06 -9.10 10.18
CA LEU A 353 15.98 -7.84 10.93
C LEU A 353 14.79 -7.85 11.90
N PHE A 354 13.60 -8.22 11.43
CA PHE A 354 12.41 -8.27 12.27
C PHE A 354 12.45 -9.41 13.28
N ASP A 355 13.18 -10.49 12.99
CA ASP A 355 13.39 -11.57 13.94
C ASP A 355 14.35 -11.13 15.07
N GLN A 356 15.42 -10.39 14.74
CA GLN A 356 16.38 -9.84 15.71
C GLN A 356 15.82 -8.68 16.56
N LEU A 357 14.81 -7.95 16.06
CA LEU A 357 14.08 -6.96 16.87
C LEU A 357 13.28 -7.61 18.01
N GLY A 358 12.92 -8.89 17.87
CA GLY A 358 12.29 -9.70 18.91
C GLY A 358 10.90 -9.23 19.35
N ALA A 359 10.52 -9.69 20.55
CA ALA A 359 9.25 -9.37 21.20
C ALA A 359 9.39 -8.20 22.19
N TYR A 360 8.25 -7.57 22.49
CA TYR A 360 8.08 -6.50 23.48
C TYR A 360 6.79 -6.75 24.27
N LYS A 361 6.55 -5.98 25.33
CA LYS A 361 5.47 -6.25 26.30
C LYS A 361 4.08 -6.43 25.65
N THR A 362 3.83 -5.73 24.55
CA THR A 362 2.54 -5.70 23.86
C THR A 362 2.56 -6.39 22.49
N ILE A 363 3.72 -6.89 22.05
CA ILE A 363 3.92 -7.45 20.71
C ILE A 363 4.84 -8.67 20.73
N GLU A 364 4.37 -9.78 20.17
CA GLU A 364 5.17 -11.00 20.02
C GLU A 364 6.23 -10.86 18.92
N ARG A 365 6.00 -10.01 17.92
CA ARG A 365 6.93 -9.78 16.81
C ARG A 365 6.73 -8.40 16.22
N VAL A 366 7.82 -7.67 16.02
CA VAL A 366 7.78 -6.37 15.33
C VAL A 366 7.45 -6.56 13.85
N SER A 367 6.55 -5.72 13.34
CA SER A 367 6.25 -5.60 11.93
C SER A 367 6.40 -4.15 11.46
N PRO A 368 6.47 -3.89 10.14
CA PRO A 368 6.44 -2.52 9.63
C PRO A 368 5.19 -1.74 10.07
N HIS A 369 4.07 -2.42 10.33
CA HIS A 369 2.85 -1.76 10.82
C HIS A 369 2.98 -1.34 12.28
N THR A 370 3.65 -2.17 13.09
CA THR A 370 4.00 -1.90 14.49
C THR A 370 4.83 -0.63 14.60
N VAL A 371 5.88 -0.49 13.77
CA VAL A 371 6.75 0.70 13.73
C VAL A 371 5.97 1.98 13.41
N ARG A 372 5.05 1.91 12.43
CA ARG A 372 4.16 3.03 12.08
C ARG A 372 3.25 3.44 13.25
N ARG A 373 2.71 2.46 14.00
CA ARG A 373 1.87 2.72 15.17
C ARG A 373 2.67 3.26 16.35
N THR A 374 3.91 2.84 16.52
CA THR A 374 4.84 3.39 17.50
C THR A 374 5.02 4.89 17.30
N LEU A 375 5.30 5.37 16.07
CA LEU A 375 5.39 6.82 15.82
C LEU A 375 4.09 7.53 16.19
N ALA A 376 2.94 7.01 15.73
CA ALA A 376 1.65 7.63 16.02
C ALA A 376 1.37 7.75 17.52
N ASN A 377 1.76 6.75 18.32
CA ASN A 377 1.63 6.80 19.77
C ASN A 377 2.61 7.78 20.43
N VAL A 378 3.85 7.86 19.96
CA VAL A 378 4.81 8.88 20.44
C VAL A 378 4.30 10.28 20.12
N VAL A 379 3.84 10.52 18.89
CA VAL A 379 3.24 11.80 18.48
C VAL A 379 2.01 12.11 19.34
N ALA A 380 1.15 11.13 19.62
CA ALA A 380 -0.03 11.31 20.47
C ALA A 380 0.35 11.81 21.87
N SER A 381 1.40 11.24 22.47
CA SER A 381 1.92 11.68 23.77
C SER A 381 2.56 13.06 23.70
N ALA A 382 3.26 13.38 22.61
CA ALA A 382 3.91 14.67 22.43
C ALA A 382 2.90 15.82 22.30
N ILE A 383 1.82 15.61 21.55
CA ILE A 383 0.81 16.64 21.29
C ILE A 383 -0.42 16.57 22.20
N GLY A 384 -0.52 15.53 23.04
CA GLY A 384 -1.65 15.30 23.94
C GLY A 384 -2.95 14.83 23.27
N SER A 385 -2.90 14.25 22.07
CA SER A 385 -4.09 13.80 21.35
C SER A 385 -3.84 12.61 20.40
N GLN A 386 -4.41 11.46 20.73
CA GLN A 386 -4.37 10.26 19.86
C GLN A 386 -5.14 10.47 18.55
N ALA A 387 -6.27 11.18 18.59
CA ALA A 387 -7.08 11.41 17.40
C ALA A 387 -6.32 12.23 16.34
N ILE A 388 -5.65 13.31 16.78
CA ILE A 388 -4.84 14.15 15.89
C ILE A 388 -3.61 13.39 15.40
N ALA A 389 -2.95 12.63 16.27
CA ALA A 389 -1.80 11.82 15.86
C ALA A 389 -2.16 10.73 14.84
N ASP A 390 -3.29 10.03 15.05
CA ASP A 390 -3.80 9.05 14.10
C ASP A 390 -4.13 9.71 12.76
N GLU A 391 -4.71 10.91 12.76
CA GLU A 391 -5.00 11.65 11.53
C GLU A 391 -3.73 12.12 10.82
N HIS A 392 -2.77 12.68 11.55
CA HIS A 392 -1.52 13.21 11.02
C HIS A 392 -0.53 12.11 10.59
N ILE A 393 -0.55 10.92 11.20
CA ILE A 393 0.43 9.85 10.93
C ILE A 393 -0.23 8.67 10.20
N LEU A 394 -1.40 8.20 10.65
CA LEU A 394 -2.01 6.94 10.19
C LEU A 394 -3.06 7.11 9.09
N HIS A 395 -3.88 8.15 9.16
CA HIS A 395 -5.14 8.28 8.45
C HIS A 395 -5.34 9.68 7.85
N PHE A 396 -4.36 10.15 7.09
CA PHE A 396 -4.36 11.46 6.40
C PHE A 396 -5.49 11.64 5.37
N THR A 397 -6.40 10.68 5.20
CA THR A 397 -7.43 10.71 4.16
C THR A 397 -8.46 11.82 4.33
N ASN A 398 -8.79 12.24 5.56
CA ASN A 398 -9.84 13.24 5.82
C ASN A 398 -9.53 14.58 5.14
N PHE A 399 -8.31 15.08 5.29
CA PHE A 399 -7.80 16.32 4.66
C PHE A 399 -7.56 16.21 3.15
N THR A 400 -7.65 15.00 2.60
CA THR A 400 -7.44 14.74 1.17
C THR A 400 -8.72 14.38 0.43
N THR A 401 -9.85 14.37 1.14
CA THR A 401 -11.17 14.23 0.53
C THR A 401 -11.42 15.50 -0.27
N ASP A 402 -11.63 15.35 -1.57
CA ASP A 402 -11.86 16.43 -2.56
C ASP A 402 -10.63 17.25 -3.02
N ALA A 403 -9.42 16.91 -2.56
CA ALA A 403 -8.20 17.39 -3.21
C ALA A 403 -8.06 16.72 -4.59
N GLY A 404 -7.94 17.51 -5.66
CA GLY A 404 -7.78 17.01 -7.02
C GLY A 404 -6.52 16.14 -7.20
N ALA A 405 -6.35 15.52 -8.37
CA ALA A 405 -5.29 14.55 -8.67
C ALA A 405 -3.83 15.05 -8.50
N ASN A 406 -3.62 16.32 -8.14
CA ASN A 406 -2.31 16.94 -7.95
C ASN A 406 -2.20 17.50 -6.53
N TYR A 407 -1.60 16.71 -5.65
CA TYR A 407 -1.29 16.96 -4.24
C TYR A 407 -0.23 18.04 -3.97
N LEU A 408 -0.14 19.07 -4.83
CA LEU A 408 0.83 20.16 -4.72
C LEU A 408 0.17 21.52 -4.92
N ASP A 409 -1.09 21.67 -4.50
CA ASP A 409 -1.78 22.95 -4.45
C ASP A 409 -1.61 23.63 -3.07
N GLY A 410 -2.06 24.89 -2.93
CA GLY A 410 -1.88 25.66 -1.69
C GLY A 410 -2.48 24.99 -0.44
N LYS A 411 -3.55 24.19 -0.59
CA LYS A 411 -4.16 23.43 0.53
C LYS A 411 -3.27 22.32 1.05
N SER A 412 -2.42 21.76 0.18
CA SER A 412 -1.45 20.74 0.56
C SER A 412 -0.36 21.31 1.46
N TYR A 413 -0.02 22.60 1.30
CA TYR A 413 0.94 23.30 2.15
C TYR A 413 0.37 23.54 3.56
N GLU A 414 -0.87 24.04 3.68
CA GLU A 414 -1.54 24.21 4.98
C GLU A 414 -1.58 22.89 5.78
N PHE A 415 -1.81 21.77 5.09
CA PHE A 415 -1.81 20.45 5.72
C PHE A 415 -0.41 19.99 6.16
N VAL A 416 0.63 20.27 5.37
CA VAL A 416 2.03 20.03 5.77
C VAL A 416 2.37 20.84 7.01
N GLU A 417 2.04 22.13 7.03
CA GLU A 417 2.30 23.00 8.17
C GLU A 417 1.54 22.58 9.43
N ALA A 418 0.28 22.16 9.29
CA ALA A 418 -0.50 21.61 10.41
C ALA A 418 0.15 20.34 11.00
N ARG A 419 0.77 19.51 10.16
CA ARG A 419 1.45 18.28 10.57
C ARG A 419 2.86 18.53 11.10
N ARG A 420 3.55 19.58 10.64
CA ARG A 420 4.93 19.89 10.98
C ARG A 420 5.14 19.87 12.48
N ARG A 421 4.30 20.60 13.22
CA ARG A 421 4.34 20.62 14.69
C ARG A 421 4.21 19.23 15.31
N SER A 422 3.32 18.37 14.79
CA SER A 422 3.16 17.00 15.32
C SER A 422 4.37 16.13 15.04
N TYR A 423 4.98 16.25 13.86
CA TYR A 423 6.19 15.50 13.53
C TYR A 423 7.39 16.01 14.32
N ASP A 424 7.59 17.33 14.44
CA ASP A 424 8.70 17.90 15.20
C ASP A 424 8.62 17.49 16.68
N GLN A 425 7.48 17.74 17.33
CA GLN A 425 7.28 17.35 18.73
C GLN A 425 7.36 15.83 18.92
N GLY A 426 6.82 15.05 17.98
CA GLY A 426 6.89 13.60 18.01
C GLY A 426 8.30 13.06 17.87
N HIS A 427 9.12 13.62 16.98
CA HIS A 427 10.52 13.21 16.84
C HIS A 427 11.40 13.69 17.99
N ASP A 428 11.12 14.86 18.55
CA ASP A 428 11.78 15.33 19.76
C ASP A 428 11.51 14.41 20.94
N LEU A 429 10.24 14.06 21.16
CA LEU A 429 9.90 13.08 22.18
C LEU A 429 10.48 11.69 21.86
N LEU A 430 10.50 11.25 20.60
CA LEU A 430 11.14 9.99 20.21
C LEU A 430 12.62 9.98 20.59
N ASN A 431 13.35 11.04 20.26
CA ASN A 431 14.75 11.21 20.64
C ASN A 431 14.90 11.23 22.16
N GLU A 432 14.09 12.02 22.87
CA GLU A 432 14.13 12.07 24.33
C GLU A 432 13.88 10.70 24.94
N LEU A 433 12.91 9.92 24.45
CA LEU A 433 12.62 8.59 24.97
C LEU A 433 13.76 7.61 24.69
N ILE A 434 14.41 7.69 23.52
CA ILE A 434 15.60 6.89 23.19
C ILE A 434 16.74 7.24 24.14
N VAL A 435 17.03 8.53 24.33
CA VAL A 435 18.14 8.99 25.17
C VAL A 435 17.85 8.76 26.66
N SER A 436 16.65 9.11 27.13
CA SER A 436 16.27 9.12 28.55
C SER A 436 15.95 7.74 29.14
N GLN A 437 15.61 6.76 28.31
CA GLN A 437 15.39 5.38 28.76
C GLN A 437 16.65 4.55 28.65
N GLY A 438 17.66 5.08 27.98
CA GLY A 438 19.02 4.69 28.26
C GLY A 438 19.48 5.08 29.66
N SER A 439 18.62 5.65 30.52
CA SER A 439 19.05 6.34 31.74
C SER A 439 18.04 6.39 32.91
N LYS A 440 16.74 6.24 32.70
CA LYS A 440 15.78 6.06 33.80
C LYS A 440 15.51 4.59 34.11
N ALA A 441 15.94 4.25 35.32
CA ALA A 441 15.76 3.00 36.03
C ALA A 441 16.85 1.99 35.68
N GLY A 442 17.61 1.57 36.70
CA GLY A 442 18.51 0.40 36.68
C GLY A 442 17.78 -0.90 36.39
N TRP A 443 17.05 -0.95 35.29
CA TRP A 443 16.27 -2.07 34.82
C TRP A 443 16.69 -2.30 33.38
N GLN A 444 17.65 -3.21 33.20
CA GLN A 444 17.81 -3.79 31.88
C GLN A 444 16.61 -4.69 31.61
N VAL A 445 16.07 -4.51 30.41
CA VAL A 445 15.07 -5.41 29.84
C VAL A 445 15.84 -6.53 29.15
N TYR A 446 15.83 -7.72 29.73
CA TYR A 446 16.46 -8.92 29.16
C TYR A 446 15.40 -9.91 28.71
N ASP A 447 15.73 -10.72 27.72
CA ASP A 447 14.93 -11.87 27.34
C ASP A 447 15.07 -12.93 28.45
N LEU A 448 13.93 -13.33 29.04
CA LEU A 448 13.90 -14.56 29.83
C LEU A 448 13.92 -15.74 28.85
N ASN A 449 14.61 -16.81 29.19
CA ASN A 449 14.71 -18.04 28.40
C ASN A 449 13.33 -18.65 28.01
N GLU A 450 12.25 -18.20 28.64
CA GLU A 450 10.88 -18.66 28.42
C GLU A 450 9.94 -17.49 28.05
N SER A 451 10.04 -16.98 26.82
CA SER A 451 9.02 -16.13 26.16
C SER A 451 8.55 -14.87 26.92
N GLY A 452 9.28 -14.43 27.94
CA GLY A 452 8.94 -13.31 28.80
C GLY A 452 9.97 -12.20 28.72
N VAL A 453 9.49 -10.97 28.81
CA VAL A 453 10.34 -9.80 29.03
C VAL A 453 10.48 -9.64 30.55
N GLY A 454 11.69 -9.87 31.08
CA GLY A 454 12.01 -9.63 32.48
C GLY A 454 12.51 -8.21 32.70
N THR A 455 12.26 -7.67 33.88
CA THR A 455 12.89 -6.42 34.35
C THR A 455 13.66 -6.80 35.62
N LYS A 456 14.99 -6.61 35.65
CA LYS A 456 15.85 -6.93 36.81
C LYS A 456 16.32 -5.61 37.38
N GLN A 457 16.01 -5.42 38.66
CA GLN A 457 16.47 -4.27 39.41
C GLN A 457 17.98 -4.43 39.66
N PHE A 458 18.77 -3.54 39.09
CA PHE A 458 20.17 -3.33 39.43
C PHE A 458 20.24 -2.18 40.45
N GLU A 459 21.14 -2.30 41.41
CA GLU A 459 21.32 -1.31 42.49
C GLU A 459 21.80 0.06 42.00
N GLN A 460 22.18 0.19 40.71
CA GLN A 460 22.69 1.44 40.16
C GLN A 460 21.84 1.96 38.99
N PRO A 461 21.65 3.29 38.88
CA PRO A 461 21.03 3.91 37.72
C PRO A 461 21.82 3.50 36.46
N ALA A 462 21.12 3.25 35.36
CA ALA A 462 21.69 2.71 34.13
C ALA A 462 21.92 3.75 32.99
N PRO A 463 22.36 5.01 33.22
CA PRO A 463 22.56 6.02 32.17
C PRO A 463 23.69 5.70 31.19
N HIS A 464 24.48 4.67 31.44
CA HIS A 464 25.81 4.47 30.85
C HIS A 464 25.87 3.57 29.62
N TYR A 465 24.77 2.98 29.13
CA TYR A 465 24.84 1.98 28.05
C TYR A 465 24.54 2.52 26.65
N MET A 466 23.55 3.41 26.49
CA MET A 466 23.05 3.80 25.16
C MET A 466 23.95 4.83 24.44
N ILE A 467 24.65 5.66 25.21
CA ILE A 467 25.63 6.63 24.68
C ILE A 467 26.87 5.90 24.13
N PRO A 468 27.51 4.98 24.90
CA PRO A 468 28.59 4.13 24.37
C PRO A 468 28.15 3.17 23.26
N GLU A 469 26.92 2.62 23.29
CA GLU A 469 26.41 1.73 22.25
C GLU A 469 26.29 2.42 20.87
N ALA A 470 25.86 3.68 20.82
CA ALA A 470 25.80 4.44 19.57
C ALA A 470 27.19 4.67 18.95
N ILE A 471 28.23 4.78 19.79
CA ILE A 471 29.63 4.97 19.40
C ILE A 471 30.23 3.67 18.86
N VAL A 472 30.03 2.55 19.57
CA VAL A 472 30.51 1.21 19.14
C VAL A 472 29.90 0.84 17.80
N TYR A 473 28.62 1.15 17.61
CA TYR A 473 27.87 0.76 16.43
C TYR A 473 28.19 1.56 15.16
N GLY A 474 28.46 2.87 15.27
CA GLY A 474 28.89 3.66 14.12
C GLY A 474 30.18 3.13 13.48
N ARG A 475 31.09 2.53 14.27
CA ARG A 475 32.31 1.88 13.76
C ARG A 475 31.98 0.61 12.95
N GLU A 476 31.00 -0.17 13.38
CA GLU A 476 30.57 -1.39 12.67
C GLU A 476 29.88 -1.09 11.32
N MET A 477 29.28 0.10 11.17
CA MET A 477 28.68 0.55 9.91
C MET A 477 29.70 1.06 8.86
N GLY A 478 31.00 1.03 9.16
CA GLY A 478 32.04 1.53 8.23
C GLY A 478 32.01 3.06 8.05
N LEU A 479 31.40 3.79 8.98
CA LEU A 479 31.51 5.25 9.06
C LEU A 479 32.93 5.53 9.59
N ASP A 480 33.82 6.01 8.73
CA ASP A 480 35.23 6.17 9.07
C ASP A 480 35.41 7.35 10.03
N TRP A 481 35.60 7.04 11.31
CA TRP A 481 35.68 8.02 12.40
C TRP A 481 37.02 8.78 12.45
N VAL A 482 37.99 8.38 11.63
CA VAL A 482 39.36 8.93 11.63
C VAL A 482 39.47 10.19 10.75
N ASP A 483 38.53 10.41 9.82
CA ASP A 483 38.53 11.58 8.94
C ASP A 483 37.86 12.83 9.55
N CYS A 484 37.47 12.79 10.84
CA CYS A 484 36.98 13.96 11.59
C CYS A 484 38.10 14.93 12.05
N GLY A 485 39.21 15.00 11.32
CA GLY A 485 40.26 16.00 11.52
C GLY A 485 41.17 15.74 12.72
N THR A 486 42.41 16.20 12.61
CA THR A 486 43.51 16.06 13.59
C THR A 486 43.35 16.91 14.86
N GLU A 487 42.12 17.28 15.22
CA GLU A 487 41.77 17.75 16.56
C GLU A 487 41.05 16.59 17.25
N GLN A 488 41.39 16.32 18.52
CA GLN A 488 40.82 15.24 19.34
C GLN A 488 39.37 14.94 18.92
N SER A 489 39.15 13.83 18.21
CA SER A 489 37.83 13.43 17.75
C SER A 489 36.99 13.10 18.98
N GLY A 490 36.29 14.11 19.51
CA GLY A 490 35.43 14.07 20.68
C GLY A 490 34.25 13.14 20.41
N LEU A 491 34.45 11.88 20.73
CA LEU A 491 33.59 10.78 20.33
C LEU A 491 33.11 9.93 21.49
N PHE A 492 32.76 10.65 22.55
CA PHE A 492 31.79 10.21 23.53
C PHE A 492 30.48 10.89 23.09
N ALA A 493 29.28 10.43 23.49
CA ALA A 493 28.22 11.44 23.54
C ALA A 493 28.77 12.41 24.59
N GLU A 494 29.22 13.56 24.12
CA GLU A 494 29.81 14.59 24.95
C GLU A 494 28.74 14.91 25.99
N VAL A 495 28.92 14.39 27.21
CA VAL A 495 28.16 14.73 28.41
C VAL A 495 29.01 15.75 29.12
N ASP A 496 29.05 16.94 28.55
CA ASP A 496 29.84 18.03 29.09
C ASP A 496 28.99 18.88 30.00
N PHE A 497 29.52 19.17 31.18
CA PHE A 497 28.91 20.13 32.07
C PHE A 497 29.01 21.52 31.43
N ASP A 498 27.87 22.04 31.00
CA ASP A 498 27.79 23.36 30.35
C ASP A 498 27.79 24.46 31.43
N GLN A 499 27.00 24.27 32.48
CA GLN A 499 26.98 25.13 33.66
C GLN A 499 26.91 24.31 34.94
N LEU A 500 27.62 24.76 35.96
CA LEU A 500 27.68 24.16 37.30
C LEU A 500 27.27 25.18 38.35
N ASP A 501 26.68 24.72 39.45
CA ASP A 501 26.51 25.52 40.65
C ASP A 501 27.74 25.46 41.56
N ASP A 502 27.71 26.25 42.65
CA ASP A 502 28.79 26.35 43.63
C ASP A 502 29.08 25.03 44.37
N GLU A 503 28.17 24.05 44.30
CA GLU A 503 28.31 22.72 44.91
C GLU A 503 28.86 21.68 43.92
N GLY A 504 29.18 22.07 42.69
CA GLY A 504 29.66 21.17 41.64
C GLY A 504 28.57 20.29 41.03
N THR A 505 27.31 20.72 41.12
CA THR A 505 26.16 20.07 40.49
C THR A 505 25.88 20.72 39.13
N ALA A 506 25.59 19.91 38.12
CA ALA A 506 25.15 20.38 36.83
C ALA A 506 23.88 21.23 36.93
N VAL A 507 23.93 22.42 36.34
CA VAL A 507 22.76 23.23 35.98
C VAL A 507 22.33 22.92 34.55
N SER A 508 23.28 22.60 33.67
CA SER A 508 23.02 22.11 32.32
C SER A 508 24.15 21.20 31.82
N VAL A 509 23.81 20.31 30.90
CA VAL A 509 24.69 19.30 30.33
C VAL A 509 24.51 19.26 28.82
N LYS A 510 25.59 19.21 28.05
CA LYS A 510 25.51 18.93 26.60
C LYS A 510 25.34 17.44 26.40
N VAL A 511 24.53 17.01 25.44
CA VAL A 511 24.33 15.58 25.11
C VAL A 511 24.24 15.41 23.60
N THR A 512 24.93 14.43 23.04
CA THR A 512 24.79 14.09 21.61
C THR A 512 23.60 13.16 21.38
N SER A 513 22.76 13.47 20.38
CA SER A 513 21.59 12.65 20.04
C SER A 513 22.00 11.42 19.20
N PRO A 514 21.76 10.18 19.68
CA PRO A 514 22.06 8.96 18.91
C PRO A 514 21.16 8.85 17.67
N LEU A 515 19.90 9.32 17.76
CA LEU A 515 19.00 9.37 16.61
C LEU A 515 19.54 10.32 15.52
N ALA A 516 19.97 11.53 15.90
CA ALA A 516 20.56 12.48 14.96
C ALA A 516 21.87 11.95 14.36
N PHE A 517 22.73 11.35 15.18
CA PHE A 517 23.98 10.74 14.73
C PHE A 517 23.74 9.70 13.63
N VAL A 518 22.85 8.74 13.86
CA VAL A 518 22.53 7.70 12.87
C VAL A 518 21.85 8.30 11.65
N CYS A 519 20.93 9.25 11.81
CA CYS A 519 20.29 9.91 10.67
C CYS A 519 21.32 10.67 9.80
N ASN A 520 22.30 11.33 10.42
CA ASN A 520 23.34 12.08 9.74
C ASN A 520 24.41 11.17 9.11
N GLY A 521 24.69 10.01 9.72
CA GLY A 521 25.76 9.11 9.31
C GLY A 521 27.15 9.59 9.75
N GLY A 522 27.21 10.40 10.81
CA GLY A 522 28.44 11.02 11.29
C GLY A 522 28.17 12.00 12.42
N ALA A 523 29.22 12.66 12.91
CA ALA A 523 29.17 13.56 14.07
C ALA A 523 28.07 14.63 13.93
N VAL A 524 27.40 14.92 15.05
CA VAL A 524 26.36 15.95 15.16
C VAL A 524 26.63 16.79 16.39
N GLY A 525 26.25 18.07 16.36
CA GLY A 525 26.40 18.95 17.51
C GLY A 525 25.60 18.46 18.71
N ALA A 526 26.18 18.60 19.91
CA ALA A 526 25.49 18.29 21.15
C ALA A 526 24.35 19.30 21.43
N ILE A 527 23.30 18.82 22.09
CA ILE A 527 22.17 19.63 22.56
C ILE A 527 22.33 19.94 24.04
N THR A 528 22.00 21.17 24.46
CA THR A 528 21.97 21.53 25.88
C THR A 528 20.71 20.95 26.54
N VAL A 529 20.91 20.19 27.61
CA VAL A 529 19.91 19.53 28.45
C VAL A 529 19.93 20.19 29.83
N SER A 530 18.76 20.47 30.40
CA SER A 530 18.60 21.09 31.72
C SER A 530 17.28 20.69 32.38
N GLN A 531 17.04 21.14 33.61
CA GLN A 531 15.74 20.92 34.29
C GLN A 531 14.54 21.48 33.51
N THR A 532 14.75 22.46 32.62
CA THR A 532 13.68 23.13 31.87
C THR A 532 13.66 22.76 30.38
N HIS A 533 14.73 22.15 29.87
CA HIS A 533 14.90 21.79 28.46
C HIS A 533 15.34 20.33 28.35
N HIS A 534 14.62 19.51 27.57
CA HIS A 534 14.86 18.08 27.48
C HIS A 534 14.78 17.39 28.86
N THR A 535 13.72 17.70 29.60
CA THR A 535 13.57 17.32 31.02
C THR A 535 13.62 15.81 31.24
N LYS A 536 13.13 15.00 30.28
CA LYS A 536 13.24 13.54 30.37
C LYS A 536 14.69 13.07 30.37
N ILE A 537 15.51 13.65 29.51
CA ILE A 537 16.96 13.36 29.46
C ILE A 537 17.57 13.87 30.77
N TRP A 538 17.25 15.09 31.20
CA TRP A 538 17.78 15.65 32.44
C TRP A 538 17.53 14.78 33.67
N GLU A 539 16.27 14.38 33.89
CA GLU A 539 15.85 13.55 35.04
C GLU A 539 16.49 12.16 35.08
N SER A 540 17.18 11.79 34.00
CA SER A 540 17.81 10.50 33.82
C SER A 540 19.34 10.58 33.94
N LEU A 541 19.91 11.77 33.84
CA LEU A 541 21.35 12.00 33.99
C LEU A 541 21.72 12.09 35.49
N PRO A 542 22.89 11.54 35.87
CA PRO A 542 23.47 11.85 37.17
C PRO A 542 24.02 13.27 37.14
N THR A 543 23.50 14.18 37.97
CA THR A 543 23.83 15.61 37.88
C THR A 543 25.05 16.02 38.70
N ARG A 544 25.68 15.12 39.48
CA ARG A 544 26.89 15.43 40.27
C ARG A 544 28.17 15.09 39.49
N ILE A 545 29.11 16.05 39.45
CA ILE A 545 30.41 15.90 38.78
C ILE A 545 31.19 14.66 39.24
N ASP A 546 31.20 14.40 40.55
CA ASP A 546 31.98 13.29 41.11
C ASP A 546 31.47 11.92 40.65
N TYR A 547 30.18 11.82 40.31
CA TYR A 547 29.61 10.59 39.78
C TYR A 547 29.99 10.38 38.31
N ILE A 548 29.97 11.45 37.51
CA ILE A 548 30.29 11.39 36.07
C ILE A 548 31.79 11.18 35.86
N LYS A 549 32.68 11.90 36.57
CA LYS A 549 34.14 11.73 36.45
C LYS A 549 34.61 10.32 36.81
N ASN A 550 33.98 9.69 37.80
CA ASN A 550 34.40 8.36 38.26
C ASN A 550 33.84 7.20 37.41
N GLN A 551 32.90 7.45 36.49
CA GLN A 551 32.18 6.39 35.75
C GLN A 551 32.07 6.61 34.23
N LEU A 552 32.29 7.84 33.74
CA LEU A 552 32.15 8.23 32.33
C LEU A 552 33.41 8.92 31.76
N ASP A 553 34.48 9.04 32.54
CA ASP A 553 35.76 9.60 32.08
C ASP A 553 36.48 8.62 31.13
N PRO A 554 36.78 9.01 29.89
CA PRO A 554 37.53 8.21 28.93
C PRO A 554 38.84 7.65 29.47
N GLU A 555 39.58 8.47 30.23
CA GLU A 555 40.88 8.13 30.78
C GLU A 555 40.71 7.12 31.94
N PHE A 556 39.65 7.24 32.73
CA PHE A 556 39.29 6.23 33.73
C PHE A 556 38.88 4.90 33.09
N ILE A 557 38.08 4.91 32.02
CA ILE A 557 37.62 3.72 31.30
C ILE A 557 38.80 2.99 30.64
N GLU A 558 39.73 3.74 30.05
CA GLU A 558 40.94 3.21 29.44
C GLU A 558 41.88 2.58 30.49
N ASN A 559 41.99 3.20 31.66
CA ASN A 559 42.84 2.73 32.76
C ASN A 559 42.20 1.61 33.60
N ASN A 560 40.87 1.47 33.59
CA ASN A 560 40.13 0.48 34.41
C ASN A 560 39.12 -0.34 33.58
N PRO A 561 39.55 -0.98 32.47
CA PRO A 561 38.64 -1.61 31.51
C PRO A 561 37.89 -2.81 32.09
N GLU A 562 38.50 -3.56 33.00
CA GLU A 562 37.87 -4.72 33.66
C GLU A 562 36.84 -4.29 34.72
N GLU A 563 37.09 -3.19 35.43
CA GLU A 563 36.13 -2.61 36.38
C GLU A 563 34.93 -2.01 35.64
N PHE A 564 35.19 -1.27 34.55
CA PHE A 564 34.16 -0.81 33.63
C PHE A 564 33.35 -1.97 33.03
N ARG A 565 34.00 -3.05 32.56
CA ARG A 565 33.32 -4.27 32.04
C ARG A 565 32.52 -5.03 33.09
N LYS A 566 33.00 -5.10 34.33
CA LYS A 566 32.29 -5.74 35.45
C LYS A 566 31.08 -4.92 35.88
N ASN A 567 31.14 -3.60 35.69
CA ASN A 567 30.04 -2.66 35.91
C ASN A 567 29.13 -2.48 34.66
N LEU A 568 29.57 -2.97 33.49
CA LEU A 568 28.77 -3.20 32.28
C LEU A 568 27.92 -4.47 32.46
N VAL A 569 26.80 -4.33 33.13
CA VAL A 569 25.72 -5.31 33.09
C VAL A 569 25.23 -5.45 31.63
N GLY A 570 25.07 -6.67 31.12
CA GLY A 570 24.39 -6.94 29.85
C GLY A 570 25.24 -7.49 28.70
N HIS A 571 26.51 -7.80 28.94
CA HIS A 571 27.29 -8.68 28.05
C HIS A 571 26.95 -10.16 28.31
N ASP A 572 25.69 -10.57 28.15
CA ASP A 572 25.49 -11.98 27.86
C ASP A 572 25.94 -12.22 26.41
N PRO A 573 26.67 -13.32 26.13
CA PRO A 573 27.03 -13.70 24.76
C PRO A 573 25.77 -13.78 23.90
N LYS A 574 25.93 -13.56 22.58
CA LYS A 574 24.86 -13.69 21.55
C LYS A 574 23.85 -14.76 22.00
N PRO A 575 22.53 -14.45 22.08
CA PRO A 575 21.56 -15.49 22.36
C PRO A 575 21.81 -16.61 21.35
N PRO A 576 22.01 -17.86 21.81
CA PRO A 576 22.25 -18.96 20.89
C PRO A 576 21.09 -18.99 19.90
N PRO A 577 21.37 -19.19 18.60
CA PRO A 577 20.31 -19.30 17.61
C PRO A 577 19.30 -20.33 18.13
N PRO A 578 17.99 -20.02 18.09
CA PRO A 578 16.97 -20.92 18.62
C PRO A 578 17.18 -22.32 18.02
N ASN A 579 17.25 -23.32 18.89
CA ASN A 579 17.41 -24.71 18.49
C ASN A 579 16.09 -25.22 17.90
N TYR A 580 15.88 -24.95 16.61
CA TYR A 580 14.67 -25.35 15.89
C TYR A 580 14.45 -26.87 15.86
N LEU A 581 15.44 -27.69 16.24
CA LEU A 581 15.30 -29.15 16.30
C LEU A 581 14.62 -29.65 17.58
N GLU A 582 14.68 -28.90 18.69
CA GLU A 582 13.98 -29.26 19.93
C GLU A 582 12.49 -28.90 19.89
N GLN A 583 12.04 -28.07 18.95
CA GLN A 583 10.60 -27.79 18.75
C GLN A 583 9.86 -28.90 17.99
N PHE A 584 10.56 -29.96 17.56
CA PHE A 584 10.00 -31.11 16.86
C PHE A 584 10.20 -32.45 17.59
N GLN A 585 10.65 -32.42 18.86
CA GLN A 585 10.52 -33.54 19.80
C GLN A 585 9.32 -33.29 20.71
#